data_AF-R7HF85-F1
#
_entry.id   AF-R7HF85-F1
#
_cell.length_a   1.000
_cell.length_b   1.000
_cell.length_c   1.000
_cell.angle_alpha   90.00
_cell.angle_beta   90.00
_cell.angle_gamma   90.00
#
_symmetry.space_group_name_H-M   'P 1'
#
loop_
_entity.id
_entity.type
_entity.pdbx_description
1 polymer ?
#
loop_
_entity_poly.entity_id
_entity_poly.type
_entity_poly.pdbx_seq_one_letter_code
_entity_poly.pdbx_strand_id
1 'polypeptide(L)'
;MDIDLIIIILLIILTIVFFRKFSNVVYIICILDIFLRLLDIIERMLGVPEFSALVNKYFHNSIYHIIVANTSGIIETILIWLYIAIYCAFLYYVIRTFFRKKK
;
A
#
# COMPACT_ATOMS: atom_id res chain seq x y z
N MET A 1 -7.31 -11.98 16.07
CA MET A 1 -7.05 -10.80 15.23
C MET A 1 -5.64 -10.39 15.54
N ASP A 2 -4.70 -10.79 14.69
CA ASP A 2 -3.28 -10.68 15.00
C ASP A 2 -2.86 -9.21 15.10
N ILE A 3 -1.96 -8.91 16.03
CA ILE A 3 -1.48 -7.56 16.37
C ILE A 3 -1.02 -6.79 15.12
N ASP A 4 -0.56 -7.50 14.10
CA ASP A 4 -0.09 -6.94 12.83
C ASP A 4 -1.22 -6.28 12.02
N LEU A 5 -2.43 -6.86 12.03
CA LEU A 5 -3.61 -6.27 11.40
C LEU A 5 -4.01 -4.96 12.09
N ILE A 6 -3.92 -4.95 13.43
CA ILE A 6 -4.25 -3.78 14.24
C ILE A 6 -3.29 -2.63 13.93
N ILE A 7 -1.99 -2.89 13.81
CA ILE A 7 -0.98 -1.87 13.51
C ILE A 7 -1.20 -1.26 12.10
N ILE A 8 -1.49 -2.10 11.11
CA ILE A 8 -1.73 -1.64 9.73
C ILE A 8 -3.03 -0.83 9.64
N ILE A 9 -4.12 -1.31 10.26
CA ILE A 9 -5.39 -0.58 10.31
C ILE A 9 -5.21 0.75 11.06
N LEU A 10 -4.46 0.77 12.16
CA LEU A 10 -4.16 1.99 12.91
C LEU A 10 -3.38 2.99 12.04
N LEU A 11 -2.40 2.53 11.25
CA LEU A 11 -1.65 3.36 10.30
C LEU A 11 -2.53 3.92 9.18
N ILE A 12 -3.49 3.14 8.67
CA ILE A 12 -4.46 3.59 7.65
C ILE A 12 -5.42 4.63 8.25
N ILE A 13 -5.97 4.37 9.44
CA ILE A 13 -6.86 5.31 10.15
C ILE A 13 -6.10 6.60 10.48
N LEU A 14 -4.87 6.49 10.98
CA LEU A 14 -4.01 7.65 11.25
C LEU A 14 -3.75 8.44 9.96
N THR A 15 -3.53 7.76 8.83
CA THR A 15 -3.38 8.41 7.52
C THR A 15 -4.67 9.10 7.08
N ILE A 16 -5.85 8.50 7.27
CA ILE A 16 -7.12 9.12 6.89
C ILE A 16 -7.42 10.35 7.79
N VAL A 17 -7.14 10.27 9.09
CA VAL A 17 -7.43 11.32 10.07
C VAL A 17 -6.45 12.50 9.96
N PHE A 18 -5.17 12.24 9.64
CA PHE A 18 -4.15 13.29 9.61
C PHE A 18 -4.12 14.07 8.29
N PHE A 19 -4.57 13.48 7.17
CA PHE A 19 -4.50 14.11 5.86
C PHE A 19 -5.82 14.79 5.45
N ARG A 20 -5.93 16.09 5.78
CA ARG A 20 -7.06 16.98 5.41
C ARG A 20 -7.39 17.06 3.91
N LYS A 21 -6.53 16.54 3.03
CA LYS A 21 -6.74 16.53 1.57
C LYS A 21 -6.71 15.09 1.07
N PHE A 22 -7.77 14.68 0.39
CA PHE A 22 -7.89 13.35 -0.24
C PHE A 22 -6.68 13.00 -1.12
N SER A 23 -6.10 13.99 -1.82
CA SER A 23 -4.89 13.80 -2.61
C SER A 23 -3.72 13.25 -1.79
N ASN A 24 -3.52 13.74 -0.57
CA ASN A 24 -2.39 13.32 0.27
C ASN A 24 -2.59 11.90 0.80
N VAL A 25 -3.83 11.52 1.11
CA VAL A 25 -4.19 10.14 1.47
C VAL A 25 -3.83 9.19 0.33
N VAL A 26 -4.26 9.53 -0.90
CA VAL A 26 -3.94 8.74 -2.12
C VAL A 26 -2.44 8.61 -2.32
N TYR A 27 -1.68 9.70 -2.19
CA TYR A 27 -0.22 9.67 -2.31
C TYR A 27 0.43 8.72 -1.28
N ILE A 28 0.04 8.78 -0.02
CA ILE A 28 0.68 7.98 1.04
C ILE A 28 0.36 6.50 0.89
N ILE A 29 -0.91 6.17 0.60
CA ILE A 29 -1.30 4.77 0.37
C ILE A 29 -0.49 4.18 -0.79
N CYS A 30 -0.36 4.90 -1.91
CA CYS A 30 0.42 4.41 -3.06
C CYS A 30 1.93 4.40 -2.78
N ILE A 31 2.48 5.36 -2.04
CA ILE A 31 3.90 5.35 -1.64
C ILE A 31 4.21 4.13 -0.76
N LEU A 32 3.37 3.84 0.23
CA LEU A 32 3.52 2.67 1.09
C LEU A 32 3.40 1.37 0.30
N ASP A 33 2.42 1.27 -0.62
CA ASP A 33 2.27 0.08 -1.46
C ASP A 33 3.49 -0.14 -2.36
N ILE A 34 4.00 0.91 -3.00
CA ILE A 34 5.22 0.85 -3.82
C ILE A 34 6.44 0.48 -2.97
N PHE A 35 6.54 1.00 -1.74
CA PHE A 35 7.62 0.64 -0.81
C PHE A 35 7.60 -0.86 -0.49
N LEU A 36 6.44 -1.43 -0.14
CA LEU A 36 6.30 -2.87 0.12
C LEU A 36 6.71 -3.72 -1.09
N ARG A 37 6.29 -3.31 -2.29
CA ARG A 37 6.65 -3.99 -3.55
C ARG A 37 8.15 -3.92 -3.83
N LEU A 38 8.79 -2.78 -3.60
CA LEU A 38 10.23 -2.63 -3.74
C LEU A 38 10.98 -3.52 -2.74
N LEU A 39 10.48 -3.61 -1.52
CA LEU A 39 11.06 -4.44 -0.46
C LEU A 39 10.97 -5.93 -0.82
N ASP A 40 9.85 -6.43 -1.35
CA ASP A 40 9.69 -7.79 -1.90
C ASP A 40 10.66 -8.06 -3.07
N ILE A 41 10.85 -7.09 -3.97
CA ILE A 41 11.83 -7.23 -5.07
C ILE A 41 13.26 -7.30 -4.53
N ILE A 42 13.62 -6.41 -3.61
CA ILE A 42 14.97 -6.37 -3.01
C ILE A 42 15.26 -7.68 -2.28
N GLU A 43 14.29 -8.20 -1.53
CA GLU A 43 14.40 -9.48 -0.84
C GLU A 43 14.70 -10.63 -1.81
N ARG A 44 13.89 -10.75 -2.87
CA ARG A 44 14.07 -11.80 -3.89
C ARG A 44 15.41 -11.70 -4.62
N MET A 45 15.92 -10.49 -4.81
CA MET A 45 17.18 -10.25 -5.52
C MET A 45 18.41 -10.45 -4.62
N LEU A 46 18.32 -10.16 -3.32
CA LEU A 46 19.40 -10.39 -2.37
C LEU A 46 19.66 -11.88 -2.14
N GLY A 47 18.59 -12.69 -2.09
CA GLY A 47 18.72 -14.14 -1.87
C GLY A 47 19.33 -14.53 -0.52
N VAL A 48 19.37 -13.61 0.45
CA VAL A 48 19.91 -13.82 1.80
C VAL A 48 18.79 -14.37 2.70
N PRO A 49 18.87 -15.62 3.19
CA PRO A 49 17.78 -16.26 3.95
C PRO A 49 17.40 -15.50 5.22
N GLU A 50 18.38 -14.90 5.89
CA GLU A 50 18.18 -14.13 7.12
C GLU A 50 17.39 -12.84 6.86
N PHE A 51 17.67 -12.16 5.74
CA PHE A 51 16.94 -10.98 5.32
C PHE A 51 15.52 -11.35 4.90
N SER A 52 15.37 -12.41 4.09
CA SER A 52 14.05 -12.97 3.74
C SER A 52 13.20 -13.32 4.95
N ALA A 53 13.79 -13.95 5.97
CA ALA A 53 13.06 -14.31 7.19
C ALA A 53 12.58 -13.08 7.96
N LEU A 54 13.35 -11.99 7.99
CA LEU A 54 12.95 -10.73 8.63
C LEU A 54 11.86 -10.01 7.83
N VAL A 55 12.04 -9.91 6.51
CA VAL A 55 11.09 -9.25 5.62
C VAL A 55 9.72 -9.94 5.69
N ASN A 56 9.67 -11.24 5.44
CA ASN A 56 8.42 -12.01 5.43
C ASN A 56 7.75 -12.08 6.81
N LYS A 57 8.50 -11.85 7.89
CA LYS A 57 7.94 -11.81 9.25
C LYS A 57 7.18 -10.52 9.54
N TYR A 58 7.63 -9.38 9.01
CA TYR A 58 7.09 -8.07 9.39
C TYR A 58 6.30 -7.38 8.28
N PHE A 59 6.52 -7.75 7.02
CA PHE A 59 5.96 -7.08 5.86
C PHE A 59 5.26 -8.05 4.93
N HIS A 60 4.11 -7.62 4.41
CA HIS A 60 3.47 -8.26 3.27
C HIS A 60 4.00 -7.63 1.97
N ASN A 61 3.95 -8.39 0.87
CA ASN A 61 4.53 -7.97 -0.41
C ASN A 61 3.85 -6.73 -1.03
N SER A 62 2.61 -6.44 -0.65
CA SER A 62 1.86 -5.25 -1.06
C SER A 62 0.59 -5.09 -0.21
N ILE A 63 -0.05 -3.92 -0.28
CA ILE A 63 -1.39 -3.67 0.28
C ILE A 63 -2.42 -4.63 -0.31
N TYR A 64 -2.30 -5.00 -1.59
CA TYR A 64 -3.14 -6.04 -2.19
C TYR A 64 -3.03 -7.37 -1.43
N HIS A 65 -1.80 -7.82 -1.15
CA HIS A 65 -1.59 -9.04 -0.38
C HIS A 65 -2.11 -8.94 1.05
N ILE A 66 -2.05 -7.75 1.68
CA ILE A 66 -2.67 -7.51 2.99
C ILE A 66 -4.18 -7.70 2.91
N ILE A 67 -4.84 -7.20 1.86
CA ILE A 67 -6.30 -7.35 1.70
C ILE A 67 -6.68 -8.82 1.56
N VAL A 68 -6.03 -9.55 0.66
CA VAL A 68 -6.34 -10.96 0.37
C VAL A 68 -6.01 -11.88 1.55
N ALA A 69 -4.95 -11.59 2.32
CA ALA A 69 -4.59 -12.40 3.48
C ALA A 69 -5.60 -12.26 4.64
N ASN A 70 -6.34 -11.16 4.71
CA ASN A 70 -7.15 -10.81 5.89
C ASN A 70 -8.66 -10.73 5.61
N THR A 71 -9.08 -10.83 4.35
CA THR A 71 -10.49 -10.74 3.96
C THR A 71 -10.85 -11.79 2.93
N SER A 72 -12.14 -12.13 2.84
CA SER A 72 -12.63 -13.11 1.87
C SER A 72 -13.99 -12.72 1.29
N GLY A 73 -14.29 -13.26 0.10
CA GLY A 73 -15.60 -13.15 -0.54
C GLY A 73 -15.94 -11.73 -0.99
N ILE A 74 -17.14 -11.25 -0.65
CA ILE A 74 -17.62 -9.97 -1.16
C ILE A 74 -16.87 -8.76 -0.56
N ILE A 75 -16.41 -8.89 0.69
CA ILE A 75 -15.66 -7.83 1.39
C ILE A 75 -14.31 -7.63 0.72
N GLU A 76 -13.60 -8.73 0.45
CA GLU A 76 -12.33 -8.73 -0.28
C GLU A 76 -12.49 -8.05 -1.66
N THR A 77 -13.54 -8.44 -2.40
CA THR A 77 -13.84 -7.87 -3.72
C THR A 77 -14.02 -6.35 -3.66
N ILE A 78 -14.79 -5.85 -2.69
CA ILE A 78 -15.02 -4.40 -2.52
C ILE A 78 -13.70 -3.67 -2.19
N LEU A 79 -12.89 -4.23 -1.29
CA LEU A 79 -11.61 -3.64 -0.90
C LEU A 79 -10.60 -3.61 -2.05
N ILE A 80 -10.58 -4.65 -2.89
CA ILE A 80 -9.76 -4.69 -4.10
C ILE A 80 -10.20 -3.59 -5.09
N TRP A 81 -11.50 -3.41 -5.31
CA TRP A 81 -11.99 -2.32 -6.16
C TRP A 81 -11.66 -0.93 -5.60
N LEU A 82 -11.73 -0.76 -4.28
CA LEU A 82 -11.30 0.47 -3.62
C LEU A 82 -9.79 0.72 -3.83
N TYR A 83 -8.96 -0.31 -3.65
CA TYR A 83 -7.53 -0.25 -3.93
C TYR A 83 -7.24 0.17 -5.39
N ILE A 84 -7.95 -0.41 -6.36
CA ILE A 84 -7.84 -0.04 -7.78
C ILE A 84 -8.23 1.44 -7.99
N ALA A 85 -9.33 1.89 -7.39
CA ALA A 85 -9.79 3.28 -7.51
C ALA A 85 -8.77 4.28 -6.95
N ILE A 86 -8.11 3.95 -5.83
CA ILE A 86 -7.03 4.76 -5.25
C ILE A 86 -5.85 4.84 -6.23
N TYR A 87 -5.45 3.72 -6.84
CA TYR A 87 -4.38 3.68 -7.84
C TYR A 87 -4.71 4.50 -9.09
N CYS A 88 -5.95 4.45 -9.57
CA CYS A 88 -6.41 5.31 -10.67
C CYS A 88 -6.31 6.80 -10.31
N ALA A 89 -6.73 7.17 -9.09
CA ALA A 89 -6.62 8.55 -8.61
C ALA A 89 -5.16 9.00 -8.50
N PHE A 90 -4.28 8.13 -7.98
CA PHE A 90 -2.84 8.39 -7.89
C PHE A 90 -2.24 8.61 -9.27
N LEU A 91 -2.54 7.74 -10.24
CA LEU A 91 -2.06 7.86 -11.60
C LEU A 91 -2.51 9.18 -12.23
N TYR A 92 -3.79 9.55 -12.07
CA TYR A 92 -4.30 10.84 -12.50
C TYR A 92 -3.51 12.01 -11.89
N TYR A 93 -3.24 11.98 -10.57
CA TYR A 93 -2.47 13.04 -9.91
C TYR A 93 -1.02 13.13 -10.40
N VAL A 94 -0.34 11.98 -10.59
CA VAL A 94 1.03 11.93 -11.10
C VAL A 94 1.09 12.48 -12.52
N ILE A 95 0.21 11.99 -13.42
CA ILE A 95 0.10 12.46 -14.80
C ILE A 95 -0.16 13.97 -14.83
N ARG A 96 -1.19 14.43 -14.11
CA ARG A 96 -1.53 15.87 -14.05
C ARG A 96 -0.35 16.71 -13.57
N THR A 97 0.40 16.23 -12.60
CA THR A 97 1.57 16.94 -12.05
C THR A 97 2.73 16.96 -13.05
N PHE A 98 2.96 15.84 -13.74
CA PHE A 98 3.99 15.72 -14.78
C PHE A 98 3.71 16.68 -15.94
N PHE A 99 2.47 16.72 -16.45
CA PHE A 99 2.08 17.62 -17.54
C PHE A 99 1.92 19.10 -17.11
N ARG A 100 1.77 19.39 -15.82
CA ARG A 100 1.74 20.78 -15.30
C ARG A 100 3.12 21.45 -15.25
N LYS A 101 4.21 20.75 -15.59
CA LYS A 101 5.51 21.40 -15.79
C LYS A 101 5.55 22.12 -17.15
N LYS A 102 5.08 23.37 -17.15
CA LYS A 102 5.64 24.55 -17.86
C LYS A 102 4.73 25.77 -17.61
N LYS A 103 5.02 26.52 -16.55
CA LYS A 103 5.00 27.98 -16.53
C LYS A 103 6.22 28.43 -15.73
#